data_AF-A0A3D1CDP4-F1
#
_entry.id   AF-A0A3D1CDP4-F1
#
_cell.length_a   1.000
_cell.length_b   1.000
_cell.length_c   1.000
_cell.angle_alpha   90.00
_cell.angle_beta   90.00
_cell.angle_gamma   90.00
#
_symmetry.space_group_name_H-M   'P 1'
#
loop_
_entity.id
_entity.type
_entity.pdbx_description
1 polymer ?
#
loop_
_entity_poly.entity_id
_entity_poly.type
_entity_poly.pdbx_seq_one_letter_code
_entity_poly.pdbx_strand_id
1 'polypeptide(L)'
;MKKKMTISIGILVVAFFLLRFSFAVMAAPASQLQQFATPTAGPDGRIIYIVKANDTCSLISILTGVSQDLLRQMNHLGENCIVFEGQELILGMGGPSIPTATSIVSQQPTSIIPSATPFLGNAQVCVALYNDVNGDGLRQANTDEFDAYIADGTEPTIEGGAVSLSSLTGTYSETLSTLEGLDPVCFSDVPEGNYTVSAAVPDGYNPTTDLTYILQLKPGDQTYVSIGAQSKSQTSQENNGQAKSPILGILGAILLLGGLGVGFFAFRMKK
;
A
#
# COMPACT_ATOMS: atom_id res chain seq x y z
N MET A 1 -5.87 -68.57 -10.64
CA MET A 1 -5.52 -67.58 -11.68
C MET A 1 -6.53 -66.45 -11.85
N LYS A 2 -7.85 -66.70 -11.77
CA LYS A 2 -8.91 -65.69 -11.96
C LYS A 2 -8.86 -64.46 -11.00
N LYS A 3 -8.44 -64.65 -9.74
CA LYS A 3 -8.37 -63.57 -8.72
C LYS A 3 -7.20 -62.59 -8.90
N LYS A 4 -6.11 -63.00 -9.57
CA LYS A 4 -4.97 -62.13 -9.89
C LYS A 4 -5.26 -61.24 -11.10
N MET A 5 -6.08 -61.75 -12.03
CA MET A 5 -6.46 -61.03 -13.25
C MET A 5 -7.45 -59.88 -12.96
N THR A 6 -8.36 -60.04 -12.00
CA THR A 6 -9.31 -58.98 -11.60
C THR A 6 -8.63 -57.80 -10.89
N ILE A 7 -7.54 -58.06 -10.16
CA ILE A 7 -6.79 -57.00 -9.44
C ILE A 7 -5.95 -56.17 -10.42
N SER A 8 -5.28 -56.81 -11.40
CA SER A 8 -4.53 -56.08 -12.44
C SER A 8 -5.42 -55.22 -13.34
N ILE A 9 -6.63 -55.68 -13.66
CA ILE A 9 -7.60 -54.89 -14.43
C ILE A 9 -8.09 -53.68 -13.63
N GLY A 10 -8.34 -53.84 -12.32
CA GLY A 10 -8.74 -52.73 -11.45
C GLY A 10 -7.67 -51.65 -11.35
N ILE A 11 -6.39 -52.02 -11.20
CA ILE A 11 -5.27 -51.08 -11.14
C ILE A 11 -5.13 -50.32 -12.48
N LEU A 12 -5.32 -51.00 -13.61
CA LEU A 12 -5.19 -50.38 -14.92
C LEU A 12 -6.33 -49.40 -15.23
N VAL A 13 -7.55 -49.69 -14.76
CA VAL A 13 -8.69 -48.76 -14.87
C VAL A 13 -8.51 -47.52 -13.99
N VAL A 14 -8.00 -47.69 -12.77
CA VAL A 14 -7.69 -46.55 -11.87
C VAL A 14 -6.55 -45.69 -12.43
N ALA A 15 -5.49 -46.33 -12.95
CA ALA A 15 -4.38 -45.60 -13.59
C ALA A 15 -4.84 -44.83 -14.84
N PHE A 16 -5.74 -45.42 -15.64
CA PHE A 16 -6.33 -44.74 -16.81
C PHE A 16 -7.22 -43.56 -16.39
N PHE A 17 -7.95 -43.66 -15.28
CA PHE A 17 -8.77 -42.55 -14.77
C PHE A 17 -7.92 -41.39 -14.22
N LEU A 18 -6.79 -41.70 -13.55
CA LEU A 18 -5.86 -40.69 -13.05
C LEU A 18 -5.13 -39.95 -14.18
N LEU A 19 -4.87 -40.61 -15.32
CA LEU A 19 -4.27 -39.97 -16.49
C LEU A 19 -5.20 -39.03 -17.26
N ARG A 20 -6.53 -39.11 -17.04
CA ARG A 20 -7.52 -38.24 -17.71
C ARG A 20 -7.76 -36.89 -17.03
N PHE A 21 -7.19 -36.67 -15.84
CA PHE A 21 -7.31 -35.40 -15.10
C PHE A 21 -6.17 -34.41 -15.35
N SER A 22 -5.22 -34.73 -16.25
CA SER A 22 -4.16 -33.81 -16.64
C SER A 22 -4.61 -32.89 -17.78
N PHE A 23 -5.62 -32.05 -17.53
CA PHE A 23 -5.85 -30.90 -18.41
C PHE A 23 -4.82 -29.84 -18.05
N ALA A 24 -3.96 -29.49 -19.00
CA ALA A 24 -3.12 -28.31 -18.88
C ALA A 24 -4.04 -27.09 -18.77
N VAL A 25 -4.09 -26.48 -17.60
CA VAL A 25 -4.68 -25.15 -17.42
C VAL A 25 -3.77 -24.20 -18.19
N MET A 26 -4.17 -23.85 -19.42
CA MET A 26 -3.56 -22.73 -20.13
C MET A 26 -3.93 -21.47 -19.35
N ALA A 27 -2.98 -20.95 -18.57
CA ALA A 27 -3.10 -19.62 -18.00
C ALA A 27 -3.31 -18.65 -19.16
N ALA A 28 -4.43 -17.93 -19.16
CA ALA A 28 -4.61 -16.81 -20.07
C ALA A 28 -3.42 -15.84 -19.88
N PRO A 29 -2.91 -15.23 -20.97
CA PRO A 29 -1.85 -14.24 -20.83
C PRO A 29 -2.33 -13.16 -19.86
N ALA A 30 -1.50 -12.82 -18.88
CA ALA A 30 -1.76 -11.69 -18.00
C ALA A 30 -2.03 -10.47 -18.90
N SER A 31 -3.22 -9.88 -18.77
CA SER A 31 -3.55 -8.64 -19.43
C SER A 31 -2.50 -7.63 -19.00
N GLN A 32 -1.60 -7.28 -19.91
CA GLN A 32 -0.63 -6.22 -19.69
C GLN A 32 -1.44 -4.96 -19.47
N LEU A 33 -1.42 -4.43 -18.24
CA LEU A 33 -2.00 -3.12 -17.93
C LEU A 33 -1.39 -2.14 -18.92
N GLN A 34 -2.19 -1.69 -19.89
CA GLN A 34 -1.78 -0.63 -20.78
C GLN A 34 -1.59 0.59 -19.91
N GLN A 35 -0.32 0.91 -19.63
CA GLN A 35 0.07 2.07 -18.87
C GLN A 35 -0.48 3.28 -19.61
N PHE A 36 -1.60 3.83 -19.12
CA PHE A 36 -2.19 5.01 -19.70
C PHE A 36 -1.17 6.13 -19.54
N ALA A 37 -0.71 6.69 -20.65
CA ALA A 37 0.14 7.86 -20.60
C ALA A 37 -0.69 8.99 -19.99
N THR A 38 -0.37 9.37 -18.75
CA THR A 38 -0.93 10.58 -18.15
C THR A 38 -0.53 11.77 -19.03
N PRO A 39 -1.43 12.74 -19.24
CA PRO A 39 -1.12 13.94 -20.00
C PRO A 39 0.20 14.56 -19.51
N THR A 40 1.05 14.99 -20.44
CA THR A 40 2.27 15.72 -20.07
C THR A 40 1.88 17.14 -19.68
N ALA A 41 2.51 17.68 -18.62
CA ALA A 41 2.23 19.02 -18.16
C ALA A 41 2.39 20.06 -19.28
N GLY A 42 1.44 21.00 -19.36
CA GLY A 42 1.50 22.12 -20.28
C GLY A 42 2.62 23.11 -19.94
N PRO A 43 2.83 24.15 -20.77
CA PRO A 43 3.82 25.20 -20.52
C PRO A 43 3.62 25.96 -19.21
N ASP A 44 2.41 25.90 -18.67
CA ASP A 44 1.94 26.44 -17.40
C ASP A 44 2.11 25.49 -16.22
N GLY A 45 2.69 24.30 -16.46
CA GLY A 45 2.87 23.25 -15.46
C GLY A 45 1.60 22.48 -15.13
N ARG A 46 0.44 22.81 -15.70
CA ARG A 46 -0.81 22.09 -15.41
C ARG A 46 -0.85 20.80 -16.21
N ILE A 47 -1.11 19.69 -15.54
CA ILE A 47 -1.43 18.42 -16.19
C ILE A 47 -2.94 18.42 -16.43
N ILE A 48 -3.35 18.54 -17.69
CA ILE A 48 -4.76 18.67 -18.06
C ILE A 48 -5.23 17.39 -18.75
N TYR A 49 -6.36 16.86 -18.30
CA TYR A 49 -7.11 15.81 -18.95
C TYR A 49 -8.34 16.39 -19.64
N ILE A 50 -8.49 16.11 -20.93
CA ILE A 50 -9.69 16.48 -21.67
C ILE A 50 -10.66 15.29 -21.60
N VAL A 51 -11.79 15.48 -20.93
CA VAL A 51 -12.83 14.47 -20.75
C VAL A 51 -13.35 14.00 -22.11
N LYS A 52 -13.31 12.70 -22.35
CA LYS A 52 -13.77 12.07 -23.59
C LYS A 52 -15.24 11.64 -23.47
N ALA A 53 -15.85 11.33 -24.61
CA ALA A 53 -17.17 10.72 -24.64
C ALA A 53 -17.24 9.50 -23.71
N ASN A 54 -18.29 9.45 -22.88
CA ASN A 54 -18.55 8.39 -21.90
C ASN A 54 -17.57 8.30 -20.71
N ASP A 55 -16.69 9.28 -20.52
CA ASP A 55 -15.89 9.33 -19.31
C ASP A 55 -16.75 9.64 -18.09
N THR A 56 -16.37 9.04 -16.97
CA THR A 56 -16.91 9.35 -15.64
C THR A 56 -15.75 9.72 -14.72
N CYS A 57 -16.00 10.50 -13.68
CA CYS A 57 -14.96 10.87 -12.72
C CYS A 57 -14.27 9.65 -12.11
N SER A 58 -15.01 8.58 -11.82
CA SER A 58 -14.45 7.28 -11.39
C SER A 58 -13.50 6.67 -12.41
N LEU A 59 -13.88 6.64 -13.69
CA LEU A 59 -13.04 6.09 -14.75
C LEU A 59 -11.76 6.92 -14.91
N ILE A 60 -11.87 8.24 -14.92
CA ILE A 60 -10.72 9.15 -15.02
C ILE A 60 -9.78 8.97 -13.82
N SER A 61 -10.34 8.85 -12.61
CA SER A 61 -9.57 8.61 -11.39
C SER A 61 -8.75 7.32 -11.48
N ILE A 62 -9.35 6.24 -11.96
CA ILE A 62 -8.65 4.95 -12.16
C ILE A 62 -7.57 5.06 -13.26
N LEU A 63 -7.88 5.74 -14.36
CA LEU A 63 -6.96 5.87 -15.49
C LEU A 63 -5.75 6.77 -15.18
N THR A 64 -5.93 7.75 -14.31
CA THR A 64 -4.91 8.78 -14.03
C THR A 64 -4.22 8.60 -12.68
N GLY A 65 -4.81 7.81 -11.77
CA GLY A 65 -4.33 7.63 -10.39
C GLY A 65 -4.65 8.80 -9.47
N VAL A 66 -5.37 9.83 -9.94
CA VAL A 66 -5.80 10.99 -9.15
C VAL A 66 -7.12 10.67 -8.46
N SER A 67 -7.23 10.84 -7.14
CA SER A 67 -8.48 10.55 -6.42
C SER A 67 -9.63 11.45 -6.88
N GLN A 68 -10.86 10.95 -6.81
CA GLN A 68 -12.05 11.73 -7.17
C GLN A 68 -12.20 12.99 -6.30
N ASP A 69 -11.82 12.92 -5.03
CA ASP A 69 -11.84 14.08 -4.14
C ASP A 69 -10.82 15.14 -4.54
N LEU A 70 -9.61 14.72 -4.94
CA LEU A 70 -8.61 15.64 -5.46
C LEU A 70 -9.07 16.25 -6.79
N LEU A 71 -9.67 15.45 -7.68
CA LEU A 71 -10.28 15.97 -8.92
C LEU A 71 -11.37 17.01 -8.63
N ARG A 72 -12.22 16.78 -7.62
CA ARG A 72 -13.27 17.74 -7.22
C ARG A 72 -12.69 19.02 -6.67
N GLN A 73 -11.71 18.93 -5.76
CA GLN A 73 -11.07 20.09 -5.14
C GLN A 73 -10.33 20.94 -6.17
N MET A 74 -9.56 20.31 -7.06
CA MET A 74 -8.76 21.00 -8.07
C MET A 74 -9.59 21.63 -9.20
N ASN A 75 -10.79 21.12 -9.47
CA ASN A 75 -11.63 21.53 -10.60
C ASN A 75 -12.98 22.13 -10.18
N HIS A 76 -13.15 22.43 -8.88
CA HIS A 76 -14.38 22.97 -8.30
C HIS A 76 -15.64 22.17 -8.69
N LEU A 77 -15.53 20.84 -8.72
CA LEU A 77 -16.66 19.96 -9.05
C LEU A 77 -17.55 19.76 -7.81
N GLY A 78 -18.84 19.57 -8.04
CA GLY A 78 -19.79 19.23 -6.97
C GLY A 78 -19.50 17.87 -6.32
N GLU A 79 -20.22 17.56 -5.23
CA GLU A 79 -20.07 16.32 -4.46
C GLU A 79 -20.18 15.05 -5.31
N ASN A 80 -21.01 15.10 -6.35
CA ASN A 80 -21.33 13.98 -7.21
C ASN A 80 -20.27 13.76 -8.34
N CYS A 81 -19.18 14.54 -8.33
CA CYS A 81 -18.10 14.53 -9.34
C CYS A 81 -18.59 14.37 -10.80
N ILE A 82 -19.53 15.22 -11.21
CA ILE A 82 -20.08 15.17 -12.57
C ILE A 82 -19.09 15.86 -13.53
N VAL A 83 -18.71 15.14 -14.58
CA VAL A 83 -17.80 15.61 -15.64
C VAL A 83 -18.52 15.54 -16.99
N PHE A 84 -18.24 16.49 -17.87
CA PHE A 84 -18.85 16.57 -19.20
C PHE A 84 -17.81 16.38 -20.29
N GLU A 85 -18.19 15.74 -21.39
CA GLU A 85 -17.31 15.58 -22.55
C GLU A 85 -16.75 16.93 -23.01
N GLY A 86 -15.45 16.97 -23.30
CA GLY A 86 -14.71 18.18 -23.68
C GLY A 86 -14.27 19.06 -22.52
N GLN A 87 -14.66 18.74 -21.28
CA GLN A 87 -14.23 19.47 -20.09
C GLN A 87 -12.73 19.25 -19.83
N GLU A 88 -12.02 20.33 -19.52
CA GLU A 88 -10.63 20.27 -19.06
C GLU A 88 -10.61 20.03 -17.55
N LEU A 89 -9.92 18.97 -17.13
CA LEU A 89 -9.68 18.63 -15.73
C LEU A 89 -8.20 18.73 -15.41
N ILE A 90 -7.87 19.57 -14.45
CA ILE A 90 -6.56 19.63 -13.83
C ILE A 90 -6.38 18.36 -12.99
N LEU A 91 -5.43 17.52 -13.42
CA LEU A 91 -5.02 16.31 -12.72
C LEU A 91 -3.90 16.57 -11.71
N GLY A 92 -3.13 17.64 -11.90
CA GLY A 92 -1.91 17.89 -11.13
C GLY A 92 -1.13 19.08 -11.67
N MET A 93 -0.08 19.45 -10.94
CA MET A 93 0.93 20.39 -11.39
C MET A 93 2.23 19.61 -11.62
N GLY A 94 2.61 19.41 -12.87
CA GLY A 94 3.93 18.90 -13.22
C GLY A 94 4.90 20.07 -13.33
N GLY A 95 6.03 20.00 -12.60
CA GLY A 95 7.18 20.83 -12.97
C GLY A 95 7.61 20.50 -14.41
N PRO A 96 8.27 21.42 -15.13
CA PRO A 96 8.75 21.14 -16.47
C PRO A 96 9.50 19.80 -16.45
N SER A 97 9.07 18.88 -17.32
CA SER A 97 9.89 17.73 -17.65
C SER A 97 11.24 18.30 -18.08
N ILE A 98 12.28 17.96 -17.34
CA ILE A 98 13.65 18.16 -17.79
C ILE A 98 13.90 16.98 -18.74
N PRO A 99 13.80 17.11 -20.08
CA PRO A 99 14.63 16.27 -20.91
C PRO A 99 16.06 16.61 -20.49
N THR A 100 16.83 15.58 -20.12
CA THR A 100 18.28 15.66 -19.89
C THR A 100 18.91 16.53 -20.98
N ALA A 101 19.25 17.77 -20.63
CA ALA A 101 19.84 18.72 -21.55
C ALA A 101 21.31 18.36 -21.74
N THR A 102 21.66 17.86 -22.93
CA THR A 102 22.98 18.12 -23.50
C THR A 102 23.03 19.62 -23.79
N SER A 103 23.89 20.31 -23.05
CA SER A 103 24.17 21.73 -23.14
C SER A 103 24.46 22.19 -24.58
N ILE A 104 23.65 23.10 -25.11
CA ILE A 104 24.13 24.15 -26.02
C ILE A 104 23.45 25.48 -25.66
N VAL A 105 24.27 26.51 -25.52
CA VAL A 105 23.90 27.89 -25.21
C VAL A 105 23.11 28.49 -26.37
N SER A 106 21.93 29.04 -26.10
CA SER A 106 21.24 29.97 -27.00
C SER A 106 20.63 31.10 -26.15
N GLN A 107 21.07 32.34 -26.42
CA GLN A 107 20.58 33.53 -25.75
C GLN A 107 19.22 33.91 -26.34
N GLN A 108 18.18 34.01 -25.49
CA GLN A 108 16.86 34.54 -25.86
C GLN A 108 16.44 35.65 -24.88
N PRO A 109 15.73 36.72 -25.33
CA PRO A 109 15.63 37.98 -24.61
C PRO A 109 14.92 37.88 -23.25
N THR A 110 15.42 38.69 -22.31
CA THR A 110 14.84 38.96 -20.99
C THR A 110 13.37 39.39 -21.10
N SER A 111 12.47 38.48 -20.73
CA SER A 111 11.08 38.82 -20.42
C SER A 111 11.02 39.32 -18.98
N ILE A 112 10.69 40.59 -18.80
CA ILE A 112 10.44 41.22 -17.50
C ILE A 112 9.03 40.86 -17.01
N ILE A 113 8.82 39.58 -16.67
CA ILE A 113 7.72 39.19 -15.79
C ILE A 113 8.23 39.40 -14.37
N PRO A 114 7.45 40.00 -13.44
CA PRO A 114 7.83 40.01 -12.04
C PRO A 114 8.08 38.56 -11.61
N SER A 115 9.33 38.24 -11.34
CA SER A 115 9.70 37.01 -10.62
C SER A 115 8.84 37.00 -9.36
N ALA A 116 7.99 35.98 -9.20
CA ALA A 116 7.27 35.79 -7.96
C ALA A 116 8.33 35.82 -6.85
N THR A 117 8.30 36.87 -6.04
CA THR A 117 9.18 36.98 -4.88
C THR A 117 9.00 35.70 -4.09
N PRO A 118 10.02 34.84 -3.96
CA PRO A 118 9.91 33.62 -3.16
C PRO A 118 9.40 34.04 -1.79
N PHE A 119 8.35 33.39 -1.31
CA PHE A 119 7.83 33.66 0.02
C PHE A 119 9.01 33.52 0.99
N LEU A 120 9.33 34.59 1.71
CA LEU A 120 10.47 34.65 2.62
C LEU A 120 10.00 34.03 3.95
N GLY A 121 9.75 32.72 3.90
CA GLY A 121 9.13 31.99 5.01
C GLY A 121 9.71 30.59 5.11
N ASN A 122 9.71 30.08 6.32
CA ASN A 122 10.14 28.72 6.57
C ASN A 122 9.02 27.72 6.24
N ALA A 123 9.37 26.47 6.03
CA ALA A 123 8.43 25.36 5.90
C ALA A 123 7.98 24.85 7.28
N GLN A 124 6.87 24.12 7.28
CA GLN A 124 6.38 23.34 8.41
C GLN A 124 6.25 21.87 8.01
N VAL A 125 6.71 20.98 8.88
CA VAL A 125 6.61 19.53 8.68
C VAL A 125 5.88 18.93 9.87
N CYS A 126 4.73 18.33 9.63
CA CYS A 126 3.95 17.64 10.63
C CYS A 126 4.07 16.12 10.44
N VAL A 127 4.34 15.39 11.52
CA VAL A 127 4.53 13.95 11.49
C VAL A 127 3.57 13.28 12.47
N ALA A 128 2.79 12.33 11.97
CA ALA A 128 1.91 11.49 12.75
C ALA A 128 2.48 10.08 12.85
N LEU A 129 3.05 9.72 13.99
CA LEU A 129 3.27 8.32 14.34
C LEU A 129 1.97 7.79 14.93
N TYR A 130 1.27 6.91 14.23
CA TYR A 130 -0.09 6.50 14.59
C TYR A 130 -0.23 5.00 14.78
N ASN A 131 -1.24 4.62 15.57
CA ASN A 131 -1.60 3.23 15.78
C ASN A 131 -2.41 2.74 14.58
N ASP A 132 -1.75 1.99 13.72
CA ASP A 132 -2.35 1.35 12.53
C ASP A 132 -3.12 0.12 12.99
N VAL A 133 -4.36 0.33 13.44
CA VAL A 133 -5.20 -0.68 14.10
C VAL A 133 -5.58 -1.75 13.08
N ASN A 134 -5.94 -1.30 11.87
CA ASN A 134 -6.46 -2.15 10.82
C ASN A 134 -5.34 -2.77 9.95
N GLY A 135 -4.11 -2.25 10.05
CA GLY A 135 -2.92 -2.74 9.37
C GLY A 135 -2.82 -2.34 7.89
N ASP A 136 -3.57 -1.32 7.45
CA ASP A 136 -3.60 -0.87 6.06
C ASP A 136 -2.52 0.17 5.71
N GLY A 137 -1.78 0.67 6.70
CA GLY A 137 -0.72 1.64 6.51
C GLY A 137 -1.20 3.02 6.06
N LEU A 138 -2.49 3.31 6.17
CA LEU A 138 -3.10 4.62 5.99
C LEU A 138 -3.64 5.09 7.34
N ARG A 139 -3.56 6.39 7.62
CA ARG A 139 -4.05 6.92 8.91
C ARG A 139 -5.51 7.34 8.81
N GLN A 140 -6.38 6.82 9.68
CA GLN A 140 -7.75 7.33 9.85
C GLN A 140 -7.87 8.34 11.00
N ALA A 141 -7.47 9.59 10.75
CA ALA A 141 -7.39 10.66 11.76
C ALA A 141 -8.73 11.18 12.30
N ASN A 142 -9.81 11.00 11.52
CA ASN A 142 -11.15 11.51 11.81
C ASN A 142 -12.20 10.66 11.07
N THR A 143 -13.03 9.94 11.81
CA THR A 143 -14.30 9.44 11.27
C THR A 143 -15.37 10.45 11.62
N ASP A 144 -15.68 11.34 10.69
CA ASP A 144 -16.92 12.09 10.74
C ASP A 144 -18.07 11.06 10.90
N GLU A 145 -19.06 11.35 11.75
CA GLU A 145 -20.14 10.41 12.15
C GLU A 145 -20.87 9.74 10.95
N PHE A 146 -20.72 10.26 9.73
CA PHE A 146 -21.34 9.76 8.52
C PHE A 146 -20.54 8.66 7.78
N ASP A 147 -19.21 8.67 7.86
CA ASP A 147 -18.33 7.66 7.23
C ASP A 147 -17.87 6.56 8.21
N ALA A 148 -18.31 6.64 9.47
CA ALA A 148 -18.09 5.62 10.51
C ALA A 148 -18.70 4.24 10.19
N TYR A 149 -19.43 4.09 9.07
CA TYR A 149 -20.05 2.82 8.69
C TYR A 149 -19.09 1.84 7.99
N ILE A 150 -17.89 2.27 7.54
CA ILE A 150 -16.94 1.39 6.82
C ILE A 150 -15.52 1.37 7.44
N ALA A 151 -15.16 2.24 8.39
CA ALA A 151 -13.81 2.32 8.94
C ALA A 151 -13.67 1.70 10.35
N ASP A 152 -12.60 0.94 10.53
CA ASP A 152 -12.11 0.30 11.76
C ASP A 152 -11.63 1.31 12.82
N GLY A 153 -12.49 2.29 13.16
CA GLY A 153 -12.23 3.29 14.20
C GLY A 153 -11.31 4.44 13.78
N THR A 154 -11.22 5.43 14.67
CA THR A 154 -10.22 6.52 14.58
C THR A 154 -8.86 5.99 15.03
N GLU A 155 -7.81 6.31 14.29
CA GLU A 155 -6.43 5.89 14.55
C GLU A 155 -5.60 7.00 15.21
N PRO A 156 -5.45 6.94 16.54
CA PRO A 156 -4.74 7.97 17.28
C PRO A 156 -3.23 7.89 17.07
N THR A 157 -2.54 8.99 17.38
CA THR A 157 -1.10 9.02 17.50
C THR A 157 -0.62 8.21 18.71
N ILE A 158 0.56 7.62 18.61
CA ILE A 158 1.16 6.80 19.66
C ILE A 158 2.04 7.69 20.55
N GLU A 159 1.84 7.64 21.87
CA GLU A 159 2.71 8.31 22.84
C GLU A 159 4.07 7.62 22.99
N GLY A 160 5.12 8.39 23.26
CA GLY A 160 6.41 7.86 23.71
C GLY A 160 7.35 7.41 22.58
N GLY A 161 6.92 7.55 21.33
CA GLY A 161 7.80 7.51 20.18
C GLY A 161 8.60 8.81 20.04
N ALA A 162 9.54 8.80 19.09
CA ALA A 162 10.29 10.00 18.73
C ALA A 162 10.31 10.17 17.22
N VAL A 163 10.21 11.41 16.74
CA VAL A 163 10.35 11.76 15.33
C VAL A 163 11.50 12.74 15.22
N SER A 164 12.40 12.51 14.25
CA SER A 164 13.53 13.37 13.96
C SER A 164 13.46 13.89 12.52
N LEU A 165 13.68 15.19 12.37
CA LEU A 165 13.82 15.86 11.08
C LEU A 165 15.26 16.36 10.97
N SER A 166 16.01 15.82 10.02
CA SER A 166 17.42 16.15 9.82
C SER A 166 17.70 16.53 8.38
N SER A 167 18.40 17.64 8.17
CA SER A 167 18.80 18.06 6.84
C SER A 167 19.92 17.18 6.29
N LEU A 168 19.87 16.86 5.00
CA LEU A 168 20.94 16.08 4.32
C LEU A 168 22.29 16.82 4.31
N THR A 169 22.28 18.15 4.44
CA THR A 169 23.49 18.97 4.54
C THR A 169 23.99 19.11 5.99
N GLY A 170 23.24 18.59 6.96
CA GLY A 170 23.57 18.65 8.40
C GLY A 170 23.33 20.04 9.04
N THR A 171 22.69 20.97 8.35
CA THR A 171 22.49 22.35 8.83
C THR A 171 21.30 22.52 9.78
N TYR A 172 20.42 21.51 9.84
CA TYR A 172 19.25 21.49 10.70
C TYR A 172 19.05 20.06 11.21
N SER A 173 18.77 19.91 12.50
CA SER A 173 18.37 18.64 13.09
C SER A 173 17.56 18.91 14.35
N GLU A 174 16.34 18.39 14.37
CA GLU A 174 15.43 18.53 15.50
C GLU A 174 14.72 17.20 15.76
N THR A 175 14.39 16.92 17.01
CA THR A 175 13.69 15.71 17.42
C THR A 175 12.58 16.06 18.38
N LEU A 176 11.38 15.54 18.14
CA LEU A 176 10.19 15.72 18.96
C LEU A 176 9.69 14.36 19.45
N SER A 177 9.16 14.32 20.67
CA SER A 177 8.45 13.16 21.20
C SER A 177 7.01 13.17 20.74
N THR A 178 6.48 12.01 20.40
CA THR A 178 5.08 11.86 19.97
C THR A 178 4.16 11.83 21.18
N LEU A 179 2.98 12.43 21.03
CA LEU A 179 1.94 12.51 22.06
C LEU A 179 0.75 11.64 21.68
N GLU A 180 0.01 11.14 22.66
CA GLU A 180 -1.28 10.49 22.42
C GLU A 180 -2.30 11.55 21.97
N GLY A 181 -3.17 11.18 21.02
CA GLY A 181 -4.25 12.05 20.56
C GLY A 181 -4.55 11.85 19.09
N LEU A 182 -5.04 12.92 18.45
CA LEU A 182 -5.33 12.92 17.00
C LEU A 182 -4.37 13.84 16.22
N ASP A 183 -3.64 14.69 16.92
CA ASP A 183 -2.83 15.74 16.32
C ASP A 183 -1.40 15.25 16.04
N PRO A 184 -0.85 15.54 14.85
CA PRO A 184 0.55 15.28 14.56
C PRO A 184 1.47 16.21 15.35
N VAL A 185 2.73 15.81 15.53
CA VAL A 185 3.79 16.69 16.04
C VAL A 185 4.39 17.48 14.88
N CYS A 186 4.56 18.79 15.03
CA CYS A 186 4.99 19.65 13.94
C CYS A 186 6.30 20.39 14.22
N PHE A 187 7.25 20.26 13.31
CA PHE A 187 8.44 21.09 13.19
C PHE A 187 8.06 22.37 12.48
N SER A 188 8.20 23.50 13.17
CA SER A 188 7.94 24.83 12.60
C SER A 188 9.27 25.49 12.26
N ASP A 189 9.21 26.51 11.40
CA ASP A 189 10.38 27.30 11.04
C ASP A 189 11.54 26.50 10.40
N VAL A 190 11.20 25.46 9.63
CA VAL A 190 12.17 24.63 8.92
C VAL A 190 12.70 25.34 7.67
N PRO A 191 14.01 25.57 7.52
CA PRO A 191 14.57 26.18 6.31
C PRO A 191 14.33 25.34 5.05
N GLU A 192 14.36 25.97 3.88
CA GLU A 192 14.33 25.24 2.61
C GLU A 192 15.50 24.27 2.45
N GLY A 193 15.28 23.14 1.78
CA GLY A 193 16.33 22.15 1.53
C GLY A 193 15.82 20.71 1.49
N ASN A 194 16.77 19.78 1.46
CA ASN A 194 16.47 18.35 1.49
C ASN A 194 16.60 17.82 2.92
N TYR A 195 15.59 17.08 3.35
CA TYR A 195 15.48 16.55 4.70
C TYR A 195 15.18 15.06 4.70
N THR A 196 15.59 14.41 5.77
CA THR A 196 15.17 13.07 6.14
C THR A 196 14.32 13.17 7.40
N VAL A 197 13.08 12.70 7.30
CA VAL A 197 12.21 12.41 8.44
C VAL A 197 12.48 10.98 8.85
N SER A 198 12.67 10.75 10.13
CA SER A 198 12.80 9.42 10.71
C SER A 198 11.96 9.30 11.97
N ALA A 199 11.40 8.12 12.23
CA ALA A 199 10.67 7.85 13.47
C ALA A 199 11.22 6.63 14.20
N ALA A 200 11.26 6.76 15.52
CA ALA A 200 11.49 5.68 16.46
C ALA A 200 10.13 5.28 17.05
N VAL A 201 9.71 4.06 16.71
CA VAL A 201 8.50 3.43 17.25
C VAL A 201 8.77 3.01 18.70
N PRO A 202 7.88 3.31 19.66
CA PRO A 202 8.06 2.95 21.06
C PRO A 202 7.94 1.44 21.32
N ASP A 203 8.37 1.02 22.51
CA ASP A 203 8.22 -0.35 22.95
C ASP A 203 6.75 -0.81 22.91
N GLY A 204 6.56 -2.07 22.54
CA GLY A 204 5.21 -2.67 22.44
C GLY A 204 4.53 -2.49 21.09
N TYR A 205 5.15 -1.78 20.14
CA TYR A 205 4.66 -1.61 18.78
C TYR A 205 5.63 -2.21 17.74
N ASN A 206 5.10 -2.55 16.58
CA ASN A 206 5.84 -2.94 15.39
C ASN A 206 5.49 -1.98 14.25
N PRO A 207 6.47 -1.46 13.49
CA PRO A 207 6.18 -0.60 12.35
C PRO A 207 5.39 -1.36 11.27
N THR A 208 4.38 -0.70 10.70
CA THR A 208 3.60 -1.21 9.55
C THR A 208 3.94 -0.45 8.26
N THR A 209 4.51 0.75 8.37
CA THR A 209 5.02 1.54 7.25
C THR A 209 6.54 1.72 7.34
N ASP A 210 7.12 2.34 6.30
CA ASP A 210 8.49 2.83 6.37
C ASP A 210 8.65 3.84 7.52
N LEU A 211 9.81 3.79 8.18
CA LEU A 211 10.15 4.69 9.28
C LEU A 211 10.99 5.88 8.83
N THR A 212 11.28 6.00 7.53
CA THR A 212 12.18 7.02 7.00
C THR A 212 11.69 7.54 5.66
N TYR A 213 11.59 8.87 5.54
CA TYR A 213 11.10 9.57 4.35
C TYR A 213 12.06 10.68 3.97
N ILE A 214 12.25 10.90 2.67
CA ILE A 214 13.06 12.00 2.15
C ILE A 214 12.12 13.08 1.63
N LEU A 215 12.29 14.30 2.12
CA LEU A 215 11.48 15.46 1.75
C LEU A 215 12.37 16.52 1.08
N GLN A 216 11.81 17.20 0.09
CA GLN A 216 12.39 18.41 -0.46
C GLN A 216 11.45 19.58 -0.10
N LEU A 217 11.88 20.42 0.83
CA LEU A 217 11.09 21.53 1.36
C LEU A 217 11.44 22.82 0.64
N LYS A 218 10.41 23.54 0.23
CA LYS A 218 10.47 24.91 -0.28
C LYS A 218 9.91 25.89 0.76
N PRO A 219 10.25 27.18 0.66
CA PRO A 219 9.73 28.20 1.55
C PRO A 219 8.20 28.23 1.57
N GLY A 220 7.61 28.13 2.76
CA GLY A 220 6.16 28.12 2.98
C GLY A 220 5.46 26.76 2.80
N ASP A 221 6.18 25.67 2.50
CA ASP A 221 5.59 24.34 2.39
C ASP A 221 5.00 23.88 3.73
N GLN A 222 3.83 23.23 3.69
CA GLN A 222 3.29 22.44 4.80
C GLN A 222 3.24 20.98 4.38
N THR A 223 4.11 20.17 4.95
CA THR A 223 4.23 18.74 4.61
C THR A 223 3.72 17.87 5.75
N TYR A 224 2.94 16.86 5.42
CA TYR A 224 2.43 15.87 6.37
C TYR A 224 3.04 14.50 6.06
N VAL A 225 3.58 13.85 7.08
CA VAL A 225 4.14 12.49 6.99
C VAL A 225 3.42 11.61 8.01
N SER A 226 2.82 10.52 7.53
CA SER A 226 2.16 9.53 8.39
C SER A 226 3.04 8.29 8.48
N ILE A 227 3.24 7.79 9.69
CA ILE A 227 4.07 6.63 9.99
C ILE A 227 3.25 5.68 10.85
N GLY A 228 2.92 4.52 10.30
CA GLY A 228 2.08 3.52 10.94
C GLY A 228 2.91 2.56 11.79
N ALA A 229 2.38 2.24 12.96
CA ALA A 229 2.84 1.12 13.77
C ALA A 229 1.65 0.44 14.45
N GLN A 230 1.70 -0.87 14.58
CA GLN A 230 0.64 -1.66 15.21
C GLN A 230 1.13 -2.25 16.53
N SER A 231 0.27 -2.26 17.55
CA SER A 231 0.61 -2.89 18.83
C SER A 231 0.92 -4.38 18.65
N LYS A 232 1.96 -4.87 19.32
CA LYS A 232 2.39 -6.29 19.28
C LYS A 232 1.29 -7.27 19.72
N SER A 233 0.27 -6.83 20.46
CA SER A 233 -0.89 -7.65 20.83
C SER A 233 -1.93 -7.79 19.71
N GLN A 234 -1.87 -6.95 18.68
CA GLN A 234 -2.81 -6.90 17.55
C GLN A 234 -2.25 -7.50 16.25
N THR A 235 -1.11 -8.19 16.30
CA THR A 235 -0.87 -9.21 15.28
C THR A 235 -1.99 -10.23 15.46
N SER A 236 -3.07 -10.07 14.70
CA SER A 236 -4.13 -11.03 14.60
C SER A 236 -3.43 -12.34 14.34
N GLN A 237 -3.42 -13.17 15.39
CA GLN A 237 -3.22 -14.56 15.18
C GLN A 237 -4.37 -14.94 14.28
N GLU A 238 -4.08 -15.09 12.99
CA GLU A 238 -4.49 -16.28 12.29
C GLU A 238 -3.84 -17.47 13.02
N ASN A 239 -4.28 -17.68 14.26
CA ASN A 239 -4.62 -19.00 14.69
C ASN A 239 -5.76 -19.41 13.74
N ASN A 240 -5.34 -19.86 12.56
CA ASN A 240 -5.57 -21.25 12.25
C ASN A 240 -5.17 -22.04 13.50
N GLY A 241 -6.07 -22.04 14.49
CA GLY A 241 -6.24 -23.12 15.41
C GLY A 241 -6.47 -24.27 14.47
N GLN A 242 -5.36 -24.90 14.09
CA GLN A 242 -5.32 -26.15 13.42
C GLN A 242 -6.03 -27.05 14.41
N ALA A 243 -7.35 -27.13 14.25
CA ALA A 243 -8.20 -28.05 14.97
C ALA A 243 -7.56 -29.38 14.64
N LYS A 244 -6.76 -29.90 15.58
CA LYS A 244 -5.98 -31.12 15.39
C LYS A 244 -7.00 -32.16 14.99
N SER A 245 -7.01 -32.48 13.70
CA SER A 245 -8.18 -33.09 13.10
C SER A 245 -8.34 -34.46 13.75
N PRO A 246 -9.39 -34.71 14.56
CA PRO A 246 -9.48 -35.92 15.37
C PRO A 246 -9.51 -37.17 14.48
N ILE A 247 -9.91 -37.00 13.22
CA ILE A 247 -9.88 -38.02 12.16
C ILE A 247 -8.46 -38.54 11.92
N LEU A 248 -7.44 -37.67 11.91
CA LEU A 248 -6.06 -38.12 11.66
C LEU A 248 -5.48 -38.89 12.85
N GLY A 249 -5.88 -38.53 14.08
CA GLY A 249 -5.54 -39.29 15.29
C GLY A 249 -6.19 -40.68 15.33
N ILE A 250 -7.46 -40.77 14.93
CA ILE A 250 -8.20 -42.04 14.85
C ILE A 250 -7.58 -42.95 13.78
N LEU A 251 -7.26 -42.42 12.60
CA LEU A 251 -6.59 -43.19 11.54
C LEU A 251 -5.20 -43.68 11.99
N GLY A 252 -4.42 -42.84 12.69
CA GLY A 252 -3.14 -43.24 13.27
C GLY A 252 -3.28 -44.38 14.29
N ALA A 253 -4.28 -44.33 15.17
CA ALA A 253 -4.55 -45.37 16.15
C ALA A 253 -4.96 -46.70 15.48
N ILE A 254 -5.80 -46.66 14.46
CA ILE A 254 -6.21 -47.84 13.68
C ILE A 254 -4.98 -48.48 13.01
N LEU A 255 -4.09 -47.67 12.44
CA LEU A 255 -2.89 -48.17 11.77
C LEU A 255 -1.91 -48.82 12.76
N LEU A 256 -1.74 -48.23 13.95
CA LEU A 256 -0.94 -48.81 15.04
C LEU A 256 -1.50 -50.14 15.55
N LEU A 257 -2.81 -50.21 15.78
CA LEU A 257 -3.48 -51.44 16.22
C LEU A 257 -3.43 -52.52 15.14
N GLY A 258 -3.60 -52.15 13.87
CA GLY A 258 -3.42 -53.04 12.72
C GLY A 258 -2.00 -53.61 12.66
N GLY A 259 -0.98 -52.76 12.83
CA GLY A 259 0.42 -53.18 12.87
C GLY A 259 0.75 -54.14 14.00
N LEU A 260 0.26 -53.86 15.22
CA LEU A 260 0.39 -54.76 16.37
C LEU A 260 -0.29 -56.12 16.12
N GLY A 261 -1.48 -56.12 15.52
CA GLY A 261 -2.21 -57.34 15.17
C GLY A 261 -1.46 -58.21 14.16
N VAL A 262 -0.91 -57.60 13.11
CA VAL A 262 -0.09 -58.31 12.11
C VAL A 262 1.20 -58.84 12.75
N GLY A 263 1.85 -58.05 13.61
CA GLY A 263 3.06 -58.45 14.34
C GLY A 263 2.81 -59.65 15.26
N PHE A 264 1.73 -59.64 16.03
CA PHE A 264 1.34 -60.76 16.89
C PHE A 264 1.01 -62.02 16.08
N PHE A 265 0.29 -61.86 14.95
CA PHE A 265 -0.02 -62.98 14.06
C PHE A 265 1.25 -63.61 13.47
N ALA A 266 2.19 -62.79 12.97
CA ALA A 266 3.46 -63.25 12.45
C ALA A 266 4.32 -63.93 13.53
N PHE A 267 4.31 -63.42 14.77
CA PHE A 267 4.99 -64.05 15.90
C PHE A 267 4.39 -65.43 16.23
N ARG A 268 3.05 -65.55 16.21
CA ARG A 268 2.37 -66.82 16.46
C ARG A 268 2.64 -67.86 15.37
N MET A 269 2.75 -67.47 14.10
CA MET A 269 3.05 -68.39 13.00
C MET A 269 4.51 -68.88 12.96
N LYS A 270 5.42 -68.24 13.71
CA LYS A 270 6.81 -68.69 13.86
C LYS A 270 7.00 -69.78 14.92
N LYS A 271 5.93 -70.19 15.59
CA LYS A 271 5.90 -71.29 16.56
C LYS A 271 5.06 -72.43 16.01
#